data_AF-A0A1G3LBR2-F1
#
_entry.id   AF-A0A1G3LBR2-F1
#
_cell.length_a   1.000
_cell.length_b   1.000
_cell.length_c   1.000
_cell.angle_alpha   90.00
_cell.angle_beta   90.00
_cell.angle_gamma   90.00
#
_symmetry.space_group_name_H-M   'P 1'
#
loop_
_entity.id
_entity.type
_entity.pdbx_description
1 polymer ?
#
loop_
_entity_poly.entity_id
_entity_poly.type
_entity_poly.pdbx_seq_one_letter_code
_entity_poly.pdbx_strand_id
1 'polypeptide(L)'
;MKKSISFILLILFLFSCAIDKPLDSTTTSSLISTTSTVITTTSSSTSTSISTSTSSSTSTTTIPTGYQFKVLYDATSDTLKDVTTDSIRTKNSQVNYDDVNTFITQLEAINNLTERAKYVTDNYDNLVKDKNFPAVKDGNVIFIYKGAKDTDIINLAGDMTTWSANIRFTVVQGTDFAYTKATYPEDARLDYKIVINSKDWILDPLNGNQCSGGYGPNSELIMNKYPDHPEHKYNTSISHGKLEAKMMKSYLKEIIDPEANPTVYLTTEKIRNIWVYLPHNYNKSNNYHYVYFTDGHEYIQLGKAVNTLDYMIANNIIPPVIAVFIDPIQGVPLCKYYQDDTNYRSQEMTAGAQETYRQNLIDEIIPAIESNYSESKIALDRTLVGYSLAAYFAIYTSILNKGVFKNIIMQSGGGTSLTNYQNTFPIPSRYYLVIGNYCPAFDGMNNLYASFQTDCDGITKFVSPQGHSWGFWRDTIGDGLKYLLN
;
A
#
# COMPACT_ATOMS: atom_id res chain seq x y z
N MET A 1 -28.31 -34.42 -6.75
CA MET A 1 -27.26 -35.11 -5.97
C MET A 1 -25.90 -34.70 -6.52
N LYS A 2 -25.07 -34.00 -5.70
CA LYS A 2 -23.59 -33.81 -5.81
C LYS A 2 -23.07 -33.17 -7.13
N LYS A 3 -22.28 -32.10 -7.20
CA LYS A 3 -21.40 -31.36 -6.28
C LYS A 3 -21.31 -29.91 -6.81
N SER A 4 -21.45 -28.92 -5.94
CA SER A 4 -20.97 -27.55 -6.20
C SER A 4 -19.75 -27.36 -5.30
N ILE A 5 -18.58 -27.12 -5.89
CA ILE A 5 -17.32 -26.92 -5.18
C ILE A 5 -17.20 -25.43 -4.87
N SER A 6 -17.16 -25.11 -3.58
CA SER A 6 -16.89 -23.77 -3.04
C SER A 6 -15.47 -23.34 -3.41
N PHE A 7 -15.37 -22.17 -4.05
CA PHE A 7 -14.13 -21.46 -4.33
C PHE A 7 -13.98 -20.32 -3.30
N ILE A 8 -13.81 -20.68 -2.03
CA ILE A 8 -13.54 -19.72 -0.93
C ILE A 8 -12.61 -20.44 0.06
N LEU A 9 -11.30 -20.34 -0.14
CA LEU A 9 -10.25 -20.55 0.87
C LEU A 9 -8.86 -20.33 0.23
N LEU A 10 -8.53 -19.10 -0.12
CA LEU A 10 -7.16 -18.74 -0.57
C LEU A 10 -6.69 -17.39 -0.04
N ILE A 11 -7.07 -17.04 1.20
CA ILE A 11 -6.54 -15.86 1.90
C ILE A 11 -5.89 -16.24 3.25
N LEU A 12 -6.15 -17.43 3.78
CA LEU A 12 -5.60 -17.90 5.06
C LEU A 12 -4.34 -18.78 4.98
N PHE A 13 -3.92 -19.20 3.78
CA PHE A 13 -2.81 -20.17 3.63
C PHE A 13 -1.42 -19.56 3.35
N LEU A 14 -1.32 -18.24 3.16
CA LEU A 14 -0.05 -17.58 2.82
C LEU A 14 0.86 -17.27 4.03
N PHE A 15 0.46 -17.64 5.26
CA PHE A 15 1.27 -17.39 6.47
C PHE A 15 1.96 -18.63 7.07
N SER A 16 1.81 -19.83 6.48
CA SER A 16 2.24 -21.07 7.15
C SER A 16 3.33 -21.90 6.44
N CYS A 17 3.97 -21.40 5.38
CA CYS A 17 5.05 -22.12 4.71
C CYS A 17 6.39 -21.38 4.80
N ALA A 18 7.01 -21.44 5.99
CA ALA A 18 8.47 -21.36 6.19
C ALA A 18 8.76 -21.76 7.65
N ILE A 19 8.77 -23.08 7.91
CA ILE A 19 9.25 -23.62 9.19
C ILE A 19 10.77 -23.80 9.04
N ASP A 20 11.54 -22.85 9.54
CA ASP A 20 12.97 -23.07 9.79
C ASP A 20 13.13 -23.88 11.08
N LYS A 21 13.84 -25.01 10.98
CA LYS A 21 14.25 -25.80 12.15
C LYS A 21 15.27 -24.99 12.97
N PRO A 22 15.24 -25.07 14.32
CA PRO A 22 16.24 -24.42 15.15
C PRO A 22 17.63 -25.07 14.94
N LEU A 23 18.65 -24.22 14.82
CA LEU A 23 20.06 -24.61 14.82
C LEU A 23 20.42 -25.21 16.19
N ASP A 24 20.74 -26.50 16.20
CA ASP A 24 21.29 -27.17 17.37
C ASP A 24 22.81 -26.95 17.45
N SER A 25 23.25 -26.47 18.60
CA SER A 25 24.64 -26.24 18.94
C SER A 25 25.29 -27.56 19.33
N THR A 26 26.15 -28.11 18.48
CA THR A 26 27.39 -28.86 18.81
C THR A 26 27.76 -29.78 17.65
N THR A 27 28.84 -29.48 16.91
CA THR A 27 29.91 -30.46 16.60
C THR A 27 31.03 -29.82 15.79
N THR A 28 32.25 -30.19 16.17
CA THR A 28 33.56 -29.81 15.65
C THR A 28 33.92 -30.46 14.31
N SER A 29 34.63 -29.69 13.48
CA SER A 29 35.63 -30.06 12.45
C SER A 29 35.35 -31.22 11.47
N SER A 30 35.32 -30.89 10.17
CA SER A 30 36.23 -31.50 9.19
C SER A 30 36.22 -30.72 7.86
N LEU A 31 37.42 -30.37 7.39
CA LEU A 31 37.71 -29.84 6.06
C LEU A 31 37.26 -30.81 4.96
N ILE A 32 36.45 -30.37 4.01
CA ILE A 32 36.41 -30.93 2.65
C ILE A 32 36.30 -29.78 1.64
N SER A 33 37.34 -29.69 0.82
CA SER A 33 37.44 -28.88 -0.39
C SER A 33 36.56 -29.48 -1.49
N THR A 34 35.69 -28.68 -2.10
CA THR A 34 35.16 -28.96 -3.44
C THR A 34 35.10 -27.67 -4.26
N THR A 35 35.90 -27.65 -5.32
CA THR A 35 35.96 -26.66 -6.39
C THR A 35 34.68 -26.67 -7.22
N SER A 36 34.05 -25.52 -7.44
CA SER A 36 32.96 -25.36 -8.41
C SER A 36 33.49 -24.85 -9.74
N THR A 37 33.28 -25.65 -10.79
CA THR A 37 33.63 -25.35 -12.18
C THR A 37 32.63 -24.38 -12.79
N VAL A 38 33.12 -23.24 -13.29
CA VAL A 38 32.37 -22.28 -14.09
C VAL A 38 32.26 -22.82 -15.52
N ILE A 39 31.04 -22.98 -16.04
CA ILE A 39 30.79 -23.28 -17.45
C ILE A 39 30.15 -22.05 -18.09
N THR A 40 30.93 -21.30 -18.86
CA THR A 40 30.45 -20.27 -19.78
C THR A 40 30.14 -20.90 -21.13
N THR A 41 28.88 -20.85 -21.58
CA THR A 41 28.51 -21.17 -22.96
C THR A 41 28.05 -19.91 -23.69
N THR A 42 28.84 -19.51 -24.68
CA THR A 42 28.44 -18.57 -25.74
C THR A 42 27.72 -19.36 -26.84
N SER A 43 26.54 -18.94 -27.27
CA SER A 43 25.92 -19.44 -28.50
C SER A 43 25.49 -18.31 -29.43
N SER A 44 25.92 -18.47 -30.67
CA SER A 44 25.72 -17.65 -31.85
C SER A 44 24.32 -17.80 -32.44
N SER A 45 23.75 -16.69 -32.92
CA SER A 45 22.48 -16.62 -33.63
C SER A 45 22.59 -17.07 -35.10
N THR A 46 21.72 -17.98 -35.53
CA THR A 46 21.36 -18.17 -36.94
C THR A 46 19.84 -18.16 -37.08
N SER A 47 19.38 -17.31 -38.00
CA SER A 47 17.98 -17.06 -38.35
C SER A 47 17.46 -18.09 -39.35
N THR A 48 16.28 -18.66 -39.08
CA THR A 48 15.48 -19.29 -40.14
C THR A 48 14.00 -19.00 -39.90
N SER A 49 13.40 -18.33 -40.88
CA SER A 49 11.98 -18.01 -41.01
C SER A 49 11.17 -19.24 -41.43
N ILE A 50 10.07 -19.54 -40.72
CA ILE A 50 9.01 -20.40 -41.22
C ILE A 50 7.66 -19.71 -40.98
N SER A 51 6.94 -19.51 -42.07
CA SER A 51 5.57 -19.01 -42.16
C SER A 51 4.58 -20.17 -42.08
N THR A 52 3.55 -20.03 -41.24
CA THR A 52 2.28 -20.74 -41.43
C THR A 52 1.11 -19.87 -40.98
N SER A 53 0.17 -19.73 -41.89
CA SER A 53 -1.12 -19.04 -41.76
C SER A 53 -2.20 -20.01 -41.28
N THR A 54 -2.99 -19.65 -40.27
CA THR A 54 -4.39 -20.11 -40.13
C THR A 54 -5.22 -19.09 -39.36
N SER A 55 -6.48 -19.01 -39.78
CA SER A 55 -7.45 -17.94 -39.59
C SER A 55 -8.20 -17.94 -38.25
N SER A 56 -8.55 -16.73 -37.85
CA SER A 56 -9.43 -16.24 -36.79
C SER A 56 -10.68 -17.05 -36.40
N SER A 57 -10.92 -17.15 -35.09
CA SER A 57 -12.21 -16.78 -34.50
C SER A 57 -11.97 -16.09 -33.15
N THR A 58 -12.31 -14.80 -33.09
CA THR A 58 -12.07 -13.89 -31.96
C THR A 58 -13.23 -13.93 -30.98
N SER A 59 -12.98 -14.37 -29.75
CA SER A 59 -13.72 -13.91 -28.56
C SER A 59 -12.72 -13.20 -27.64
N THR A 60 -12.63 -11.88 -27.80
CA THR A 60 -11.77 -11.03 -26.98
C THR A 60 -12.39 -10.90 -25.60
N THR A 61 -12.01 -11.78 -24.68
CA THR A 61 -12.06 -11.48 -23.25
C THR A 61 -10.83 -10.64 -22.96
N THR A 62 -10.96 -9.32 -23.05
CA THR A 62 -9.92 -8.38 -22.62
C THR A 62 -9.84 -8.43 -21.10
N ILE A 63 -8.96 -9.29 -20.59
CA ILE A 63 -8.37 -9.14 -19.27
C ILE A 63 -7.49 -7.88 -19.35
N PRO A 64 -7.65 -6.88 -18.46
CA PRO A 64 -6.82 -5.67 -18.51
C PRO A 64 -5.34 -6.05 -18.40
N THR A 65 -4.62 -5.91 -19.50
CA THR A 65 -3.17 -6.05 -19.54
C THR A 65 -2.54 -4.90 -18.76
N GLY A 66 -1.70 -5.28 -17.79
CA GLY A 66 -0.65 -4.52 -17.10
C GLY A 66 -0.67 -2.99 -17.21
N TYR A 67 -0.78 -2.34 -16.06
CA TYR A 67 -0.42 -0.93 -15.89
C TYR A 67 0.94 -0.65 -16.54
N GLN A 68 0.94 0.21 -17.57
CA GLN A 68 2.17 0.88 -17.99
C GLN A 68 2.36 2.09 -17.09
N PHE A 69 3.37 2.03 -16.22
CA PHE A 69 3.83 3.17 -15.44
C PHE A 69 4.19 4.31 -16.41
N LYS A 70 3.33 5.33 -16.47
CA LYS A 70 3.57 6.54 -17.26
C LYS A 70 4.71 7.29 -16.56
N VAL A 71 5.78 7.53 -17.30
CA VAL A 71 7.01 8.21 -16.86
C VAL A 71 6.69 9.37 -15.92
N LEU A 72 7.19 9.28 -14.67
CA LEU A 72 7.03 10.29 -13.61
C LEU A 72 7.69 11.65 -13.94
N TYR A 73 8.50 11.69 -14.99
CA TYR A 73 9.39 12.80 -15.28
C TYR A 73 9.19 13.32 -16.71
N ASP A 74 8.70 14.54 -16.82
CA ASP A 74 8.79 15.31 -18.05
C ASP A 74 10.08 16.15 -18.00
N ALA A 75 11.13 15.64 -18.66
CA ALA A 75 12.45 16.25 -18.72
C ALA A 75 12.46 17.67 -19.30
N THR A 76 11.37 18.12 -19.91
CA THR A 76 11.25 19.47 -20.47
C THR A 76 10.69 20.49 -19.48
N SER A 77 10.12 20.04 -18.34
CA SER A 77 9.40 20.91 -17.41
C SER A 77 9.97 20.94 -15.99
N ASP A 78 10.91 20.06 -15.63
CA ASP A 78 11.45 19.89 -14.27
C ASP A 78 10.34 19.72 -13.20
N THR A 79 9.15 19.26 -13.61
CA THR A 79 7.99 19.05 -12.74
C THR A 79 7.58 17.59 -12.72
N LEU A 80 7.31 17.08 -11.51
CA LEU A 80 6.56 15.83 -11.33
C LEU A 80 5.14 16.08 -11.83
N LYS A 81 4.74 15.42 -12.91
CA LYS A 81 3.32 15.39 -13.27
C LYS A 81 2.62 14.53 -12.24
N ASP A 82 1.72 15.13 -11.46
CA ASP A 82 0.82 14.37 -10.62
C ASP A 82 -0.12 13.56 -11.52
N VAL A 83 0.22 12.28 -11.75
CA VAL A 83 -0.59 11.37 -12.58
C VAL A 83 -1.73 10.75 -11.78
N THR A 84 -1.77 10.97 -10.45
CA THR A 84 -2.86 10.47 -9.63
C THR A 84 -4.01 11.47 -9.63
N THR A 85 -5.20 11.00 -9.99
CA THR A 85 -6.43 11.78 -9.97
C THR A 85 -7.07 11.80 -8.58
N ASP A 86 -6.28 11.64 -7.50
CA ASP A 86 -6.81 11.69 -6.14
C ASP A 86 -7.50 13.04 -5.96
N SER A 87 -8.83 13.00 -5.83
CA SER A 87 -9.60 14.20 -5.62
C SER A 87 -9.17 14.82 -4.29
N ILE A 88 -9.05 16.14 -4.27
CA ILE A 88 -8.82 16.86 -3.01
C ILE A 88 -9.97 16.49 -2.08
N ARG A 89 -9.67 15.83 -0.94
CA ARG A 89 -10.68 15.52 0.07
C ARG A 89 -11.48 16.77 0.42
N THR A 90 -12.79 16.70 0.29
CA THR A 90 -13.70 17.79 0.63
C THR A 90 -14.60 17.36 1.79
N LYS A 91 -14.47 18.02 2.95
CA LYS A 91 -15.38 17.87 4.10
C LYS A 91 -16.53 18.88 4.09
N ASN A 92 -16.31 20.07 3.55
CA ASN A 92 -17.22 21.21 3.66
C ASN A 92 -18.48 21.12 2.79
N SER A 93 -18.67 20.03 2.04
CA SER A 93 -19.78 19.86 1.10
C SER A 93 -20.58 18.57 1.33
N GLN A 94 -20.35 17.86 2.44
CA GLN A 94 -21.02 16.60 2.73
C GLN A 94 -22.55 16.76 2.77
N VAL A 95 -23.26 15.79 2.20
CA VAL A 95 -24.73 15.81 2.19
C VAL A 95 -25.28 15.79 3.62
N ASN A 96 -26.33 16.56 3.87
CA ASN A 96 -26.95 16.63 5.19
C ASN A 96 -27.59 15.27 5.55
N TYR A 97 -27.13 14.70 6.67
CA TYR A 97 -27.62 13.42 7.17
C TYR A 97 -29.14 13.41 7.46
N ASP A 98 -29.65 14.46 8.09
CA ASP A 98 -31.06 14.54 8.49
C ASP A 98 -31.98 14.63 7.27
N ASP A 99 -31.55 15.31 6.21
CA ASP A 99 -32.29 15.38 4.94
C ASP A 99 -32.38 13.99 4.28
N VAL A 100 -31.26 13.26 4.22
CA VAL A 100 -31.23 11.87 3.69
C VAL A 100 -32.08 10.95 4.55
N ASN A 101 -31.97 11.04 5.88
CA ASN A 101 -32.76 10.21 6.78
C ASN A 101 -34.27 10.53 6.68
N THR A 102 -34.63 11.81 6.52
CA THR A 102 -36.02 12.26 6.31
C THR A 102 -36.56 11.75 4.98
N PHE A 103 -35.77 11.85 3.91
CA PHE A 103 -36.14 11.31 2.60
C PHE A 103 -36.46 9.82 2.68
N ILE A 104 -35.60 9.03 3.32
CA ILE A 104 -35.79 7.57 3.48
C ILE A 104 -37.05 7.29 4.32
N THR A 105 -37.22 7.99 5.44
CA THR A 105 -38.37 7.81 6.34
C THR A 105 -39.69 8.10 5.64
N GLN A 106 -39.76 9.19 4.87
CA GLN A 106 -40.95 9.55 4.09
C GLN A 106 -41.20 8.56 2.96
N LEU A 107 -40.15 8.13 2.26
CA LEU A 107 -40.24 7.13 1.20
C LEU A 107 -40.84 5.80 1.70
N GLU A 108 -40.38 5.31 2.85
CA GLU A 108 -40.86 4.03 3.41
C GLU A 108 -42.30 4.12 3.94
N ALA A 109 -42.77 5.31 4.33
CA ALA A 109 -44.14 5.52 4.80
C ALA A 109 -45.20 5.47 3.68
N ILE A 110 -44.80 5.54 2.40
CA ILE A 110 -45.72 5.50 1.27
C ILE A 110 -46.10 4.05 0.96
N ASN A 111 -47.36 3.67 1.16
CA ASN A 111 -47.84 2.29 0.94
C ASN A 111 -48.12 1.96 -0.54
N ASN A 112 -48.52 2.95 -1.34
CA ASN A 112 -48.82 2.76 -2.75
C ASN A 112 -47.51 2.73 -3.56
N LEU A 113 -47.23 1.63 -4.27
CA LEU A 113 -45.96 1.46 -4.99
C LEU A 113 -45.76 2.50 -6.11
N THR A 114 -46.82 2.93 -6.79
CA THR A 114 -46.74 3.96 -7.83
C THR A 114 -46.42 5.33 -7.25
N GLU A 115 -47.05 5.69 -6.14
CA GLU A 115 -46.74 6.94 -5.41
C GLU A 115 -45.32 6.91 -4.84
N ARG A 116 -44.88 5.74 -4.34
CA ARG A 116 -43.54 5.53 -3.79
C ARG A 116 -42.47 5.70 -4.87
N ALA A 117 -42.66 5.10 -6.05
CA ALA A 117 -41.76 5.29 -7.19
C ALA A 117 -41.71 6.76 -7.63
N LYS A 118 -42.88 7.42 -7.71
CA LYS A 118 -42.97 8.84 -8.05
C LYS A 118 -42.23 9.72 -7.05
N TYR A 119 -42.32 9.44 -5.75
CA TYR A 119 -41.60 10.18 -4.72
C TYR A 119 -40.09 10.13 -4.95
N VAL A 120 -39.52 8.97 -5.28
CA VAL A 120 -38.08 8.88 -5.64
C VAL A 120 -37.78 9.73 -6.87
N THR A 121 -38.56 9.59 -7.94
CA THR A 121 -38.36 10.36 -9.17
C THR A 121 -38.39 11.88 -8.94
N ASP A 122 -39.33 12.37 -8.14
CA ASP A 122 -39.54 13.80 -7.94
C ASP A 122 -38.50 14.44 -6.99
N ASN A 123 -37.90 13.66 -6.08
CA ASN A 123 -37.10 14.21 -4.98
C ASN A 123 -35.61 13.81 -5.02
N TYR A 124 -35.24 12.76 -5.76
CA TYR A 124 -33.86 12.22 -5.73
C TYR A 124 -32.81 13.23 -6.22
N ASP A 125 -33.07 13.94 -7.32
CA ASP A 125 -32.10 14.87 -7.88
C ASP A 125 -31.75 16.02 -6.92
N ASN A 126 -32.73 16.49 -6.15
CA ASN A 126 -32.50 17.48 -5.10
C ASN A 126 -31.73 16.87 -3.91
N LEU A 127 -31.99 15.62 -3.55
CA LEU A 127 -31.26 14.92 -2.49
C LEU A 127 -29.76 14.78 -2.81
N VAL A 128 -29.42 14.51 -4.08
CA VAL A 128 -28.05 14.21 -4.49
C VAL A 128 -27.32 15.37 -5.17
N LYS A 129 -27.90 16.57 -5.18
CA LYS A 129 -27.39 17.74 -5.92
C LYS A 129 -25.93 18.07 -5.60
N ASP A 130 -25.50 17.86 -4.36
CA ASP A 130 -24.15 18.21 -3.90
C ASP A 130 -23.12 17.09 -4.14
N LYS A 131 -23.56 15.85 -4.42
CA LYS A 131 -22.73 14.66 -4.72
C LYS A 131 -21.59 14.40 -3.73
N ASN A 132 -21.90 14.37 -2.43
CA ASN A 132 -20.92 14.07 -1.37
C ASN A 132 -21.48 13.02 -0.38
N PHE A 133 -21.83 11.86 -0.92
CA PHE A 133 -22.17 10.69 -0.13
C PHE A 133 -20.90 9.93 0.27
N PRO A 134 -20.94 9.14 1.36
CA PRO A 134 -22.10 8.85 2.21
C PRO A 134 -22.46 10.00 3.16
N ALA A 135 -23.70 10.03 3.65
CA ALA A 135 -24.17 11.03 4.61
C ALA A 135 -23.73 10.65 6.02
N VAL A 136 -23.15 11.55 6.82
CA VAL A 136 -22.63 11.23 8.16
C VAL A 136 -23.08 12.22 9.23
N LYS A 137 -23.35 11.74 10.45
CA LYS A 137 -23.67 12.56 11.63
C LYS A 137 -23.52 11.74 12.92
N ASP A 138 -22.79 12.28 13.90
CA ASP A 138 -22.65 11.70 15.25
C ASP A 138 -22.32 10.19 15.25
N GLY A 139 -21.35 9.79 14.43
CA GLY A 139 -20.96 8.39 14.24
C GLY A 139 -21.83 7.57 13.28
N ASN A 140 -23.01 8.06 12.90
CA ASN A 140 -23.94 7.38 12.00
C ASN A 140 -23.64 7.71 10.54
N VAL A 141 -23.85 6.73 9.66
CA VAL A 141 -23.60 6.83 8.22
C VAL A 141 -24.77 6.25 7.43
N ILE A 142 -25.16 6.92 6.35
CA ILE A 142 -26.12 6.42 5.36
C ILE A 142 -25.45 6.35 4.00
N PHE A 143 -25.39 5.13 3.46
CA PHE A 143 -25.03 4.88 2.06
C PHE A 143 -26.31 4.72 1.25
N ILE A 144 -26.32 5.24 0.02
CA ILE A 144 -27.44 5.09 -0.90
C ILE A 144 -26.95 4.59 -2.26
N TYR A 145 -27.83 3.97 -3.02
CA TYR A 145 -27.60 3.55 -4.39
C TYR A 145 -28.89 3.71 -5.20
N LYS A 146 -28.77 4.21 -6.45
CA LYS A 146 -29.89 4.32 -7.40
C LYS A 146 -29.62 3.47 -8.64
N GLY A 147 -30.69 2.88 -9.16
CA GLY A 147 -30.64 1.94 -10.28
C GLY A 147 -30.75 0.48 -9.84
N ALA A 148 -31.19 0.23 -8.60
CA ALA A 148 -31.46 -1.12 -8.11
C ALA A 148 -32.65 -1.73 -8.86
N LYS A 149 -32.60 -3.02 -9.15
CA LYS A 149 -33.77 -3.82 -9.50
C LYS A 149 -34.23 -4.60 -8.28
N ASP A 150 -35.51 -4.96 -8.21
CA ASP A 150 -36.05 -5.75 -7.08
C ASP A 150 -35.31 -7.08 -6.86
N THR A 151 -34.68 -7.64 -7.91
CA THR A 151 -33.90 -8.88 -7.86
C THR A 151 -32.42 -8.68 -7.50
N ASP A 152 -31.93 -7.44 -7.49
CA ASP A 152 -30.50 -7.18 -7.32
C ASP A 152 -30.05 -7.38 -5.88
N ILE A 153 -28.88 -8.00 -5.73
CA ILE A 153 -28.14 -8.07 -4.48
C ILE A 153 -27.07 -6.98 -4.47
N ILE A 154 -27.36 -5.88 -3.81
CA ILE A 154 -26.44 -4.75 -3.62
C ILE A 154 -25.84 -4.84 -2.22
N ASN A 155 -24.52 -4.92 -2.16
CA ASN A 155 -23.75 -4.98 -0.92
C ASN A 155 -22.69 -3.86 -0.88
N LEU A 156 -22.24 -3.55 0.32
CA LEU A 156 -21.05 -2.75 0.57
C LEU A 156 -19.90 -3.71 0.91
N ALA A 157 -18.71 -3.39 0.41
CA ALA A 157 -17.46 -4.03 0.76
C ALA A 157 -16.39 -2.96 0.98
N GLY A 158 -15.51 -3.14 1.96
CA GLY A 158 -14.46 -2.16 2.23
C GLY A 158 -13.63 -2.51 3.45
N ASP A 159 -12.91 -1.53 3.98
CA ASP A 159 -12.08 -1.68 5.18
C ASP A 159 -12.89 -2.32 6.33
N MET A 160 -14.09 -1.80 6.59
CA MET A 160 -14.99 -2.26 7.65
C MET A 160 -15.48 -3.70 7.50
N THR A 161 -15.36 -4.30 6.32
CA THR A 161 -15.76 -5.69 6.04
C THR A 161 -14.58 -6.57 5.68
N THR A 162 -13.34 -6.08 5.81
CA THR A 162 -12.14 -6.75 5.28
C THR A 162 -12.34 -7.16 3.81
N TRP A 163 -12.95 -6.28 3.02
CA TRP A 163 -13.27 -6.47 1.61
C TRP A 163 -14.20 -7.65 1.30
N SER A 164 -14.98 -8.12 2.28
CA SER A 164 -16.09 -9.04 2.04
C SER A 164 -17.35 -8.27 1.67
N ALA A 165 -18.03 -8.65 0.58
CA ALA A 165 -19.27 -8.01 0.13
C ALA A 165 -20.50 -8.51 0.92
N ASN A 166 -20.59 -8.14 2.19
CA ASN A 166 -21.56 -8.72 3.14
C ASN A 166 -22.45 -7.71 3.88
N ILE A 167 -22.22 -6.40 3.74
CA ILE A 167 -23.16 -5.39 4.27
C ILE A 167 -24.24 -5.15 3.21
N ARG A 168 -25.44 -5.67 3.45
CA ARG A 168 -26.55 -5.62 2.49
C ARG A 168 -27.24 -4.25 2.47
N PHE A 169 -27.54 -3.75 1.28
CA PHE A 169 -28.48 -2.64 1.09
C PHE A 169 -29.92 -3.15 1.12
N THR A 170 -30.80 -2.40 1.78
CA THR A 170 -32.26 -2.54 1.66
C THR A 170 -32.69 -1.92 0.35
N VAL A 171 -33.15 -2.74 -0.60
CA VAL A 171 -33.81 -2.25 -1.83
C VAL A 171 -35.25 -1.90 -1.47
N VAL A 172 -35.64 -0.64 -1.68
CA VAL A 172 -36.98 -0.16 -1.34
C VAL A 172 -37.96 -0.67 -2.41
N GLN A 173 -38.84 -1.58 -2.01
CA GLN A 173 -39.77 -2.27 -2.92
C GLN A 173 -40.54 -1.31 -3.81
N GLY A 174 -40.59 -1.62 -5.12
CA GLY A 174 -41.30 -0.83 -6.11
C GLY A 174 -40.54 0.42 -6.58
N THR A 175 -39.27 0.54 -6.21
CA THR A 175 -38.39 1.65 -6.61
C THR A 175 -37.03 1.13 -7.04
N ASP A 176 -36.23 2.01 -7.65
CA ASP A 176 -34.83 1.74 -7.98
C ASP A 176 -33.85 2.25 -6.91
N PHE A 177 -34.36 2.59 -5.73
CA PHE A 177 -33.60 3.16 -4.62
C PHE A 177 -33.24 2.08 -3.60
N ALA A 178 -31.99 2.08 -3.16
CA ALA A 178 -31.50 1.23 -2.11
C ALA A 178 -30.65 2.03 -1.11
N TYR A 179 -30.66 1.61 0.16
CA TYR A 179 -29.85 2.25 1.19
C TYR A 179 -29.33 1.25 2.21
N THR A 180 -28.28 1.62 2.94
CA THR A 180 -27.88 0.94 4.17
C THR A 180 -27.40 1.96 5.20
N LYS A 181 -27.59 1.65 6.49
CA LYS A 181 -27.18 2.49 7.61
C LYS A 181 -26.11 1.76 8.42
N ALA A 182 -25.09 2.48 8.86
CA ALA A 182 -23.99 1.95 9.65
C ALA A 182 -23.55 2.96 10.72
N THR A 183 -22.72 2.50 11.66
CA THR A 183 -22.10 3.35 12.69
C THR A 183 -20.60 3.07 12.71
N TYR A 184 -19.79 4.12 12.71
CA TYR A 184 -18.33 4.06 12.78
C TYR A 184 -17.80 5.10 13.79
N PRO A 185 -16.55 4.95 14.27
CA PRO A 185 -15.88 5.99 15.05
C PRO A 185 -15.91 7.35 14.33
N GLU A 186 -16.05 8.44 15.08
CA GLU A 186 -16.25 9.77 14.50
C GLU A 186 -15.02 10.33 13.77
N ASP A 187 -13.86 9.73 14.01
CA ASP A 187 -12.58 9.96 13.36
C ASP A 187 -12.23 8.84 12.37
N ALA A 188 -13.20 8.07 11.90
CA ALA A 188 -12.95 7.03 10.89
C ALA A 188 -12.73 7.61 9.49
N ARG A 189 -11.84 6.94 8.76
CA ARG A 189 -11.67 7.08 7.31
C ARG A 189 -11.57 5.70 6.69
N LEU A 190 -12.46 5.35 5.77
CA LEU A 190 -12.62 3.98 5.29
C LEU A 190 -12.74 3.94 3.77
N ASP A 191 -12.00 3.05 3.14
CA ASP A 191 -12.20 2.69 1.73
C ASP A 191 -13.35 1.72 1.57
N TYR A 192 -14.14 1.91 0.51
CA TYR A 192 -15.22 1.01 0.16
C TYR A 192 -15.54 0.99 -1.34
N LYS A 193 -16.32 -0.02 -1.74
CA LYS A 193 -16.99 -0.16 -3.02
C LYS A 193 -18.41 -0.66 -2.83
N ILE A 194 -19.27 -0.36 -3.80
CA ILE A 194 -20.59 -0.97 -3.93
C ILE A 194 -20.44 -2.21 -4.82
N VAL A 195 -21.03 -3.32 -4.41
CA VAL A 195 -20.95 -4.62 -5.10
C VAL A 195 -22.35 -5.07 -5.51
N ILE A 196 -22.60 -5.15 -6.81
CA ILE A 196 -23.89 -5.56 -7.36
C ILE A 196 -23.80 -7.01 -7.81
N ASN A 197 -24.80 -7.80 -7.41
CA ASN A 197 -24.94 -9.23 -7.69
C ASN A 197 -23.68 -10.05 -7.41
N SER A 198 -22.92 -9.64 -6.38
CA SER A 198 -21.63 -10.22 -5.95
C SER A 198 -20.54 -10.24 -7.03
N LYS A 199 -20.68 -9.43 -8.09
CA LYS A 199 -19.80 -9.47 -9.26
C LYS A 199 -19.32 -8.11 -9.69
N ASP A 200 -20.21 -7.12 -9.73
CA ASP A 200 -19.89 -5.80 -10.28
C ASP A 200 -19.44 -4.89 -9.13
N TRP A 201 -18.13 -4.72 -9.02
CA TRP A 201 -17.49 -3.85 -8.03
C TRP A 201 -17.34 -2.44 -8.61
N ILE A 202 -18.12 -1.51 -8.10
CA ILE A 202 -18.15 -0.13 -8.58
C ILE A 202 -17.74 0.85 -7.48
N LEU A 203 -17.18 1.99 -7.90
CA LEU A 203 -17.12 3.17 -7.05
C LEU A 203 -18.54 3.67 -6.78
N ASP A 204 -18.74 4.28 -5.63
CA ASP A 204 -19.96 5.02 -5.33
C ASP A 204 -20.06 6.22 -6.28
N PRO A 205 -21.05 6.26 -7.18
CA PRO A 205 -21.18 7.34 -8.18
C PRO A 205 -21.47 8.71 -7.56
N LEU A 206 -21.87 8.75 -6.29
CA LEU A 206 -22.19 9.96 -5.54
C LEU A 206 -21.09 10.38 -4.56
N ASN A 207 -19.98 9.64 -4.52
CA ASN A 207 -18.85 9.96 -3.68
C ASN A 207 -17.73 10.59 -4.52
N GLY A 208 -17.56 11.92 -4.37
CA GLY A 208 -16.46 12.65 -4.99
C GLY A 208 -15.09 12.36 -4.38
N ASN A 209 -15.03 11.79 -3.18
CA ASN A 209 -13.79 11.44 -2.49
C ASN A 209 -13.36 10.02 -2.88
N GLN A 210 -12.13 9.89 -3.35
CA GLN A 210 -11.53 8.61 -3.72
C GLN A 210 -10.13 8.51 -3.16
N CYS A 211 -9.70 7.27 -2.93
CA CYS A 211 -8.31 6.96 -2.64
C CYS A 211 -7.79 5.93 -3.61
N SER A 212 -6.75 6.30 -4.36
CA SER A 212 -6.03 5.39 -5.21
C SER A 212 -5.22 4.38 -4.39
N GLY A 213 -5.17 3.13 -4.87
CA GLY A 213 -4.25 2.10 -4.40
C GLY A 213 -3.71 1.27 -5.57
N GLY A 214 -2.91 0.22 -5.28
CA GLY A 214 -2.30 -0.63 -6.31
C GLY A 214 -3.31 -1.27 -7.27
N TYR A 215 -4.50 -1.62 -6.77
CA TYR A 215 -5.59 -2.23 -7.55
C TYR A 215 -6.60 -1.22 -8.13
N GLY A 216 -6.24 0.07 -8.16
CA GLY A 216 -7.11 1.16 -8.58
C GLY A 216 -7.82 1.87 -7.42
N PRO A 217 -8.68 2.85 -7.73
CA PRO A 217 -9.31 3.70 -6.73
C PRO A 217 -10.43 3.01 -5.97
N ASN A 218 -10.65 3.47 -4.74
CA ASN A 218 -11.79 3.16 -3.89
C ASN A 218 -12.56 4.43 -3.52
N SER A 219 -13.85 4.31 -3.22
CA SER A 219 -14.62 5.40 -2.64
C SER A 219 -14.23 5.58 -1.18
N GLU A 220 -14.15 6.81 -0.71
CA GLU A 220 -13.64 7.14 0.62
C GLU A 220 -14.78 7.66 1.51
N LEU A 221 -15.08 6.94 2.60
CA LEU A 221 -15.87 7.46 3.71
C LEU A 221 -14.93 8.28 4.61
N ILE A 222 -15.29 9.53 4.88
CA ILE A 222 -14.60 10.41 5.83
C ILE A 222 -15.63 10.85 6.87
N MET A 223 -15.34 10.59 8.15
CA MET A 223 -16.18 11.05 9.26
C MET A 223 -15.82 12.48 9.69
N ASN A 224 -16.79 13.19 10.28
CA ASN A 224 -16.67 14.63 10.57
C ASN A 224 -15.48 15.02 11.45
N LYS A 225 -14.99 14.14 12.33
CA LYS A 225 -13.84 14.40 13.21
C LYS A 225 -12.52 13.85 12.69
N TYR A 226 -12.50 13.23 11.50
CA TYR A 226 -11.23 12.90 10.85
C TYR A 226 -10.41 14.18 10.67
N PRO A 227 -9.09 14.20 10.93
CA PRO A 227 -8.29 15.41 10.75
C PRO A 227 -8.11 15.79 9.27
N ASP A 228 -7.79 17.06 9.02
CA ASP A 228 -7.32 17.49 7.71
C ASP A 228 -5.81 17.28 7.60
N HIS A 229 -5.36 17.00 6.38
CA HIS A 229 -3.96 16.74 6.07
C HIS A 229 -3.47 17.65 4.94
N PRO A 230 -3.17 18.93 5.23
CA PRO A 230 -2.70 19.88 4.23
C PRO A 230 -1.34 19.48 3.63
N GLU A 231 -0.51 18.73 4.36
CA GLU A 231 0.84 18.32 3.99
C GLU A 231 0.92 17.47 2.72
N HIS A 232 -0.16 16.77 2.35
CA HIS A 232 -0.19 15.97 1.11
C HIS A 232 -0.45 16.82 -0.13
N LYS A 233 -0.98 18.03 0.04
CA LYS A 233 -1.35 18.91 -1.05
C LYS A 233 -0.12 19.69 -1.51
N TYR A 234 0.09 19.73 -2.82
CA TYR A 234 1.13 20.59 -3.37
C TYR A 234 0.81 22.05 -3.04
N ASN A 235 1.77 22.73 -2.40
CA ASN A 235 1.61 24.10 -1.95
C ASN A 235 2.61 25.01 -2.68
N THR A 236 2.13 25.81 -3.63
CA THR A 236 2.97 26.72 -4.44
C THR A 236 3.60 27.87 -3.65
N SER A 237 3.19 28.08 -2.40
CA SER A 237 3.65 29.21 -1.56
C SER A 237 4.84 28.85 -0.66
N ILE A 238 5.32 27.60 -0.70
CA ILE A 238 6.49 27.17 0.06
C ILE A 238 7.66 26.85 -0.86
N SER A 239 8.86 26.81 -0.29
CA SER A 239 10.02 26.29 -1.00
C SER A 239 9.91 24.78 -1.20
N HIS A 240 10.34 24.33 -2.39
CA HIS A 240 10.33 22.92 -2.77
C HIS A 240 11.75 22.36 -2.88
N GLY A 241 11.89 21.10 -2.50
CA GLY A 241 13.07 20.30 -2.78
C GLY A 241 13.14 19.85 -4.25
N LYS A 242 14.20 19.13 -4.59
CA LYS A 242 14.46 18.59 -5.92
C LYS A 242 14.44 17.07 -5.88
N LEU A 243 13.77 16.43 -6.82
CA LEU A 243 13.82 14.98 -7.00
C LEU A 243 14.75 14.59 -8.15
N GLU A 244 15.76 13.77 -7.89
CA GLU A 244 16.69 13.25 -8.90
C GLU A 244 16.46 11.77 -9.17
N ALA A 245 16.25 11.41 -10.43
CA ALA A 245 16.18 10.02 -10.85
C ALA A 245 17.59 9.41 -10.99
N LYS A 246 17.77 8.19 -10.48
CA LYS A 246 18.97 7.36 -10.62
C LYS A 246 18.56 5.95 -11.04
N MET A 247 19.38 5.36 -11.90
CA MET A 247 19.27 3.96 -12.30
C MET A 247 20.45 3.21 -11.73
N MET A 248 20.20 2.12 -11.03
CA MET A 248 21.25 1.30 -10.43
C MET A 248 21.12 -0.15 -10.86
N LYS A 249 22.26 -0.80 -11.08
CA LYS A 249 22.32 -2.25 -11.17
C LYS A 249 21.99 -2.83 -9.79
N SER A 250 21.24 -3.92 -9.76
CA SER A 250 20.89 -4.65 -8.55
C SER A 250 20.72 -6.13 -8.91
N TYR A 251 20.92 -7.02 -7.94
CA TYR A 251 20.87 -8.47 -8.19
C TYR A 251 19.63 -9.10 -7.57
N LEU A 252 18.91 -9.90 -8.33
CA LEU A 252 17.74 -10.64 -7.85
C LEU A 252 18.07 -12.12 -7.72
N LYS A 253 17.65 -12.73 -6.60
CA LYS A 253 17.74 -14.17 -6.38
C LYS A 253 16.40 -14.83 -6.75
N GLU A 254 16.30 -15.37 -7.96
CA GLU A 254 15.10 -15.99 -8.51
C GLU A 254 15.05 -17.49 -8.19
N ILE A 255 13.90 -18.00 -7.73
CA ILE A 255 13.67 -19.45 -7.56
C ILE A 255 13.32 -20.03 -8.93
N ILE A 256 14.08 -21.04 -9.38
CA ILE A 256 13.90 -21.64 -10.72
C ILE A 256 12.68 -22.56 -10.75
N ASP A 257 12.53 -23.42 -9.74
CA ASP A 257 11.43 -24.37 -9.63
C ASP A 257 11.11 -24.59 -8.14
N PRO A 258 10.15 -23.85 -7.57
CA PRO A 258 9.83 -23.97 -6.15
C PRO A 258 9.23 -25.33 -5.77
N GLU A 259 8.66 -26.07 -6.72
CA GLU A 259 8.06 -27.39 -6.45
C GLU A 259 9.10 -28.50 -6.50
N ALA A 260 10.00 -28.47 -7.49
CA ALA A 260 11.01 -29.51 -7.63
C ALA A 260 12.29 -29.24 -6.82
N ASN A 261 12.70 -27.98 -6.68
CA ASN A 261 13.99 -27.60 -6.10
C ASN A 261 13.93 -26.22 -5.39
N PRO A 262 13.25 -26.11 -4.23
CA PRO A 262 13.03 -24.82 -3.54
C PRO A 262 14.31 -24.14 -3.03
N THR A 263 15.47 -24.80 -3.11
CA THR A 263 16.77 -24.30 -2.64
C THR A 263 17.72 -23.89 -3.76
N VAL A 264 17.33 -24.05 -5.04
CA VAL A 264 18.18 -23.68 -6.17
C VAL A 264 17.74 -22.32 -6.70
N TYR A 265 18.69 -21.39 -6.76
CA TYR A 265 18.43 -20.02 -7.13
C TYR A 265 19.33 -19.56 -8.29
N LEU A 266 18.79 -18.70 -9.15
CA LEU A 266 19.57 -17.94 -10.12
C LEU A 266 19.71 -16.51 -9.63
N THR A 267 20.94 -16.01 -9.61
CA THR A 267 21.19 -14.59 -9.38
C THR A 267 21.23 -13.88 -10.73
N THR A 268 20.30 -12.96 -10.97
CA THR A 268 20.21 -12.20 -12.22
C THR A 268 20.45 -10.72 -12.00
N GLU A 269 21.24 -10.10 -12.87
CA GLU A 269 21.40 -8.64 -12.88
C GLU A 269 20.11 -7.99 -13.40
N LYS A 270 19.65 -6.98 -12.68
CA LYS A 270 18.45 -6.20 -12.98
C LYS A 270 18.78 -4.71 -12.83
N ILE A 271 17.90 -3.87 -13.33
CA ILE A 271 17.98 -2.42 -13.14
C ILE A 271 16.87 -2.00 -12.18
N ARG A 272 17.25 -1.19 -11.19
CA ARG A 272 16.35 -0.59 -10.20
C ARG A 272 16.34 0.92 -10.38
N ASN A 273 15.14 1.48 -10.33
CA ASN A 273 14.94 2.92 -10.26
C ASN A 273 15.05 3.39 -8.80
N ILE A 274 15.79 4.46 -8.58
CA ILE A 274 15.89 5.13 -7.29
C ILE A 274 15.64 6.62 -7.52
N TRP A 275 14.85 7.24 -6.66
CA TRP A 275 14.63 8.69 -6.67
C TRP A 275 15.21 9.29 -5.41
N VAL A 276 16.00 10.35 -5.56
CA VAL A 276 16.62 11.04 -4.42
C VAL A 276 16.04 12.43 -4.30
N TYR A 277 15.32 12.67 -3.23
CA TYR A 277 14.84 13.99 -2.83
C TYR A 277 15.94 14.72 -2.08
N LEU A 278 16.25 15.92 -2.53
CA LEU A 278 17.13 16.88 -1.89
C LEU A 278 16.29 18.04 -1.37
N PRO A 279 16.46 18.43 -0.09
CA PRO A 279 15.68 19.52 0.46
C PRO A 279 16.02 20.85 -0.22
N HIS A 280 15.14 21.83 -0.12
CA HIS A 280 15.42 23.18 -0.61
C HIS A 280 16.74 23.71 0.00
N ASN A 281 17.57 24.36 -0.83
CA ASN A 281 18.92 24.82 -0.47
C ASN A 281 19.88 23.70 -0.02
N TYR A 282 19.68 22.48 -0.50
CA TYR A 282 20.63 21.39 -0.28
C TYR A 282 22.08 21.82 -0.58
N ASN A 283 22.96 21.52 0.37
CA ASN A 283 24.39 21.71 0.29
C ASN A 283 25.12 20.45 0.76
N LYS A 284 25.98 19.89 -0.09
CA LYS A 284 26.76 18.67 0.16
C LYS A 284 27.61 18.71 1.43
N SER A 285 28.01 19.89 1.90
CA SER A 285 28.85 20.06 3.10
C SER A 285 28.09 19.99 4.42
N ASN A 286 26.75 20.01 4.40
CA ASN A 286 25.93 19.85 5.60
C ASN A 286 25.68 18.35 5.88
N ASN A 287 25.39 18.02 7.13
CA ASN A 287 24.91 16.69 7.50
C ASN A 287 23.38 16.64 7.37
N TYR A 288 22.85 15.59 6.74
CA TYR A 288 21.42 15.34 6.65
C TYR A 288 21.08 13.96 7.19
N HIS A 289 19.91 13.86 7.80
CA HIS A 289 19.28 12.58 8.04
C HIS A 289 18.79 11.99 6.71
N TYR A 290 18.98 10.69 6.54
CA TYR A 290 18.54 9.91 5.39
C TYR A 290 17.25 9.16 5.70
N VAL A 291 16.24 9.32 4.84
CA VAL A 291 14.98 8.58 4.93
C VAL A 291 14.82 7.70 3.70
N TYR A 292 14.99 6.39 3.87
CA TYR A 292 14.86 5.40 2.81
C TYR A 292 13.42 4.88 2.78
N PHE A 293 12.74 5.10 1.67
CA PHE A 293 11.41 4.57 1.40
C PHE A 293 11.55 3.33 0.50
N THR A 294 11.13 2.18 1.01
CA THR A 294 10.83 1.02 0.18
C THR A 294 9.58 1.29 -0.65
N ASP A 295 9.41 0.67 -1.82
CA ASP A 295 8.30 0.97 -2.73
C ASP A 295 8.21 2.46 -3.12
N GLY A 296 9.37 3.02 -3.46
CA GLY A 296 9.59 4.45 -3.63
C GLY A 296 8.56 5.16 -4.50
N HIS A 297 8.28 4.63 -5.69
CA HIS A 297 7.31 5.20 -6.64
C HIS A 297 5.91 5.33 -6.04
N GLU A 298 5.46 4.40 -5.21
CA GLU A 298 4.15 4.50 -4.60
C GLU A 298 4.14 5.51 -3.44
N TYR A 299 5.20 5.60 -2.65
CA TYR A 299 5.30 6.68 -1.66
C TYR A 299 5.31 8.08 -2.31
N ILE A 300 5.91 8.21 -3.49
CA ILE A 300 5.87 9.46 -4.26
C ILE A 300 4.44 9.71 -4.79
N GLN A 301 3.84 8.73 -5.46
CA GLN A 301 2.58 8.90 -6.19
C GLN A 301 1.36 8.88 -5.26
N LEU A 302 1.22 7.81 -4.48
CA LEU A 302 0.07 7.51 -3.63
C LEU A 302 0.27 8.07 -2.22
N GLY A 303 1.49 7.94 -1.69
CA GLY A 303 1.87 8.43 -0.36
C GLY A 303 2.10 9.94 -0.28
N LYS A 304 2.23 10.63 -1.44
CA LYS A 304 2.52 12.08 -1.52
C LYS A 304 3.73 12.52 -0.68
N ALA A 305 4.69 11.62 -0.47
CA ALA A 305 5.78 11.83 0.49
C ALA A 305 6.64 13.07 0.17
N VAL A 306 6.83 13.41 -1.11
CA VAL A 306 7.57 14.63 -1.51
C VAL A 306 6.85 15.90 -1.04
N ASN A 307 5.53 15.98 -1.21
CA ASN A 307 4.73 17.12 -0.73
C ASN A 307 4.79 17.21 0.79
N THR A 308 4.69 16.05 1.47
CA THR A 308 4.79 15.98 2.93
C THR A 308 6.13 16.49 3.43
N LEU A 309 7.24 16.06 2.81
CA LEU A 309 8.58 16.51 3.16
C LEU A 309 8.76 18.01 2.94
N ASP A 310 8.36 18.54 1.79
CA ASP A 310 8.42 19.98 1.50
C ASP A 310 7.61 20.78 2.54
N TYR A 311 6.37 20.37 2.79
CA TYR A 311 5.50 21.04 3.76
C TYR A 311 6.12 21.04 5.15
N MET A 312 6.59 19.88 5.63
CA MET A 312 7.13 19.76 6.98
C MET A 312 8.45 20.51 7.15
N ILE A 313 9.34 20.49 6.15
CA ILE A 313 10.61 21.22 6.18
C ILE A 313 10.36 22.74 6.12
N ALA A 314 9.52 23.20 5.20
CA ALA A 314 9.22 24.64 5.05
C ALA A 314 8.57 25.24 6.31
N ASN A 315 7.81 24.44 7.06
CA ASN A 315 7.17 24.84 8.31
C ASN A 315 8.02 24.53 9.56
N ASN A 316 9.28 24.09 9.41
CA ASN A 316 10.18 23.72 10.51
C ASN A 316 9.60 22.64 11.46
N ILE A 317 8.77 21.73 10.95
CA ILE A 317 8.20 20.59 11.70
C ILE A 317 9.25 19.47 11.85
N ILE A 318 10.10 19.30 10.84
CA ILE A 318 11.29 18.43 10.84
C ILE A 318 12.50 19.18 10.28
N PRO A 319 13.73 18.79 10.65
CA PRO A 319 14.92 19.31 9.97
C PRO A 319 14.96 18.88 8.49
N PRO A 320 15.73 19.57 7.64
CA PRO A 320 15.99 19.12 6.27
C PRO A 320 16.56 17.70 6.24
N VAL A 321 16.00 16.86 5.36
CA VAL A 321 16.42 15.46 5.17
C VAL A 321 16.69 15.16 3.70
N ILE A 322 17.51 14.16 3.43
CA ILE A 322 17.60 13.52 2.11
C ILE A 322 16.68 12.31 2.14
N ALA A 323 15.72 12.22 1.22
CA ALA A 323 14.86 11.04 1.09
C ALA A 323 15.22 10.22 -0.14
N VAL A 324 15.26 8.91 0.00
CA VAL A 324 15.67 7.96 -1.04
C VAL A 324 14.54 6.98 -1.26
N PHE A 325 13.88 7.09 -2.41
CA PHE A 325 12.74 6.28 -2.81
C PHE A 325 13.22 5.13 -3.70
N ILE A 326 13.14 3.91 -3.19
CA ILE A 326 13.69 2.70 -3.81
C ILE A 326 12.54 1.91 -4.43
N ASP A 327 12.48 1.85 -5.76
CA ASP A 327 11.47 1.03 -6.43
C ASP A 327 11.79 -0.47 -6.28
N PRO A 328 10.78 -1.35 -6.22
CA PRO A 328 11.01 -2.77 -6.46
C PRO A 328 11.54 -2.98 -7.89
N ILE A 329 12.24 -4.09 -8.11
CA ILE A 329 12.66 -4.45 -9.47
C ILE A 329 11.43 -4.62 -10.36
N GLN A 330 11.47 -4.02 -11.54
CA GLN A 330 10.38 -4.08 -12.51
C GLN A 330 10.55 -5.29 -13.44
N GLY A 331 9.46 -5.99 -13.74
CA GLY A 331 9.42 -7.10 -14.70
C GLY A 331 8.50 -8.26 -14.31
N VAL A 332 8.38 -9.25 -15.20
CA VAL A 332 7.59 -10.47 -14.99
C VAL A 332 8.51 -11.52 -14.36
N PRO A 333 8.09 -12.25 -13.31
CA PRO A 333 8.94 -13.23 -12.67
C PRO A 333 9.03 -14.45 -13.57
N LEU A 334 10.15 -15.17 -13.50
CA LEU A 334 10.28 -16.43 -14.21
C LEU A 334 9.38 -17.55 -13.64
N CYS A 335 8.78 -17.33 -12.47
CA CYS A 335 7.94 -18.31 -11.77
C CYS A 335 6.44 -17.96 -11.86
N LYS A 336 5.64 -18.89 -12.41
CA LYS A 336 4.19 -18.75 -12.68
C LYS A 336 3.29 -18.62 -11.44
N TYR A 337 3.80 -18.86 -10.23
CA TYR A 337 2.99 -18.98 -9.01
C TYR A 337 2.65 -17.65 -8.32
N TYR A 338 3.40 -16.59 -8.60
CA TYR A 338 3.08 -15.24 -8.14
C TYR A 338 2.58 -14.50 -9.38
N GLN A 339 1.26 -14.29 -9.50
CA GLN A 339 0.66 -13.61 -10.65
C GLN A 339 -0.11 -12.35 -10.29
N ASP A 340 -0.30 -12.02 -9.01
CA ASP A 340 -0.95 -10.77 -8.60
C ASP A 340 0.05 -9.72 -8.07
N ASP A 341 0.08 -8.62 -8.82
CA ASP A 341 0.54 -7.25 -8.58
C ASP A 341 2.03 -6.93 -8.32
N THR A 342 2.88 -7.92 -8.01
CA THR A 342 4.15 -7.63 -7.30
C THR A 342 5.27 -8.61 -7.61
N ASN A 343 5.32 -9.06 -8.85
CA ASN A 343 5.96 -10.30 -9.20
C ASN A 343 7.47 -10.43 -8.84
N TYR A 344 8.20 -9.32 -8.78
CA TYR A 344 9.50 -9.28 -8.12
C TYR A 344 9.48 -8.67 -6.73
N ARG A 345 8.69 -7.61 -6.47
CA ARG A 345 8.56 -7.03 -5.12
C ARG A 345 8.29 -8.09 -4.03
N SER A 346 7.31 -8.96 -4.25
CA SER A 346 6.99 -10.04 -3.31
C SER A 346 8.14 -11.03 -3.17
N GLN A 347 8.86 -11.34 -4.25
CA GLN A 347 10.06 -12.19 -4.16
C GLN A 347 11.19 -11.50 -3.39
N GLU A 348 11.46 -10.23 -3.65
CA GLU A 348 12.50 -9.45 -2.96
C GLU A 348 12.24 -9.33 -1.46
N MET A 349 10.99 -9.35 -1.03
CA MET A 349 10.60 -9.15 0.36
C MET A 349 10.10 -10.43 1.05
N THR A 350 10.08 -11.58 0.38
CA THR A 350 9.71 -12.90 0.94
C THR A 350 10.66 -14.02 0.49
N ALA A 351 10.31 -15.28 0.80
CA ALA A 351 10.83 -16.50 0.15
C ALA A 351 12.38 -16.66 0.08
N GLY A 352 13.11 -16.29 1.14
CA GLY A 352 14.56 -16.47 1.21
C GLY A 352 15.40 -15.53 0.31
N ALA A 353 14.76 -14.68 -0.49
CA ALA A 353 15.40 -13.64 -1.30
C ALA A 353 15.46 -12.28 -0.58
N GLN A 354 14.68 -12.10 0.49
CA GLN A 354 14.79 -10.96 1.42
C GLN A 354 16.21 -10.70 1.93
N GLU A 355 17.03 -11.75 2.10
CA GLU A 355 18.43 -11.61 2.48
C GLU A 355 19.27 -10.96 1.38
N THR A 356 19.06 -11.35 0.12
CA THR A 356 19.75 -10.74 -1.03
C THR A 356 19.32 -9.29 -1.21
N TYR A 357 18.02 -8.99 -1.10
CA TYR A 357 17.55 -7.61 -1.20
C TYR A 357 18.09 -6.74 -0.06
N ARG A 358 18.13 -7.27 1.16
CA ARG A 358 18.76 -6.64 2.33
C ARG A 358 20.24 -6.35 2.12
N GLN A 359 21.00 -7.30 1.57
CA GLN A 359 22.42 -7.12 1.23
C GLN A 359 22.61 -6.06 0.15
N ASN A 360 21.84 -6.11 -0.96
CA ASN A 360 21.89 -5.07 -2.00
C ASN A 360 21.61 -3.67 -1.42
N LEU A 361 20.63 -3.56 -0.53
CA LEU A 361 20.33 -2.28 0.13
C LEU A 361 21.54 -1.74 0.88
N ILE A 362 22.20 -2.59 1.67
CA ILE A 362 23.25 -2.18 2.61
C ILE A 362 24.61 -2.03 1.94
N ASP A 363 24.95 -2.94 1.04
CA ASP A 363 26.29 -3.05 0.48
C ASP A 363 26.41 -2.29 -0.86
N GLU A 364 25.29 -2.05 -1.55
CA GLU A 364 25.30 -1.39 -2.87
C GLU A 364 24.54 -0.06 -2.86
N ILE A 365 23.27 -0.05 -2.47
CA ILE A 365 22.39 1.13 -2.60
C ILE A 365 22.83 2.24 -1.65
N ILE A 366 22.93 1.96 -0.34
CA ILE A 366 23.31 2.98 0.65
C ILE A 366 24.67 3.62 0.30
N PRO A 367 25.77 2.87 0.06
CA PRO A 367 27.07 3.46 -0.25
C PRO A 367 27.09 4.25 -1.55
N ALA A 368 26.38 3.77 -2.59
CA ALA A 368 26.32 4.48 -3.87
C ALA A 368 25.55 5.81 -3.75
N ILE A 369 24.53 5.87 -2.92
CA ILE A 369 23.79 7.11 -2.68
C ILE A 369 24.63 8.06 -1.81
N GLU A 370 25.04 7.63 -0.62
CA GLU A 370 25.68 8.54 0.36
C GLU A 370 27.01 9.13 -0.13
N SER A 371 27.79 8.41 -0.94
CA SER A 371 29.03 8.95 -1.54
C SER A 371 28.80 10.08 -2.56
N ASN A 372 27.62 10.13 -3.18
CA ASN A 372 27.28 11.15 -4.18
C ASN A 372 26.66 12.41 -3.57
N TYR A 373 26.04 12.29 -2.38
CA TYR A 373 25.37 13.39 -1.68
C TYR A 373 26.09 13.73 -0.36
N SER A 374 25.38 13.90 0.76
CA SER A 374 26.03 14.18 2.04
C SER A 374 26.52 12.90 2.69
N GLU A 375 27.79 12.83 3.07
CA GLU A 375 28.28 11.67 3.82
C GLU A 375 27.86 11.79 5.29
N SER A 376 26.78 11.13 5.69
CA SER A 376 26.58 10.74 7.09
C SER A 376 26.88 9.26 7.27
N LYS A 377 27.73 8.93 8.24
CA LYS A 377 28.07 7.54 8.61
C LYS A 377 27.38 7.10 9.90
N ILE A 378 26.49 7.94 10.45
CA ILE A 378 25.83 7.70 11.73
C ILE A 378 24.56 6.88 11.47
N ALA A 379 24.45 5.71 12.09
CA ALA A 379 23.29 4.83 11.92
C ALA A 379 21.97 5.44 12.44
N LEU A 380 22.05 6.32 13.44
CA LEU A 380 20.93 7.13 13.92
C LEU A 380 20.45 8.15 12.89
N ASP A 381 21.25 8.44 11.87
CA ASP A 381 20.86 9.34 10.78
C ASP A 381 20.17 8.58 9.64
N ARG A 382 19.79 7.30 9.84
CA ARG A 382 19.06 6.50 8.85
C ARG A 382 17.70 6.04 9.36
N THR A 383 16.67 6.42 8.63
CA THR A 383 15.30 5.89 8.74
C THR A 383 15.00 4.97 7.58
N LEU A 384 14.40 3.81 7.85
CA LEU A 384 13.81 2.95 6.82
C LEU A 384 12.29 2.91 7.00
N VAL A 385 11.57 3.17 5.90
CA VAL A 385 10.12 3.28 5.85
C VAL A 385 9.56 2.22 4.91
N GLY A 386 8.52 1.54 5.36
CA GLY A 386 7.80 0.56 4.54
C GLY A 386 6.35 0.41 4.96
N TYR A 387 5.52 -0.02 4.00
CA TYR A 387 4.13 -0.37 4.22
C TYR A 387 3.91 -1.87 3.98
N SER A 388 2.94 -2.48 4.67
CA SER A 388 2.56 -3.89 4.50
C SER A 388 3.77 -4.84 4.52
N LEU A 389 3.97 -5.63 3.47
CA LEU A 389 5.12 -6.52 3.30
C LEU A 389 6.48 -5.78 3.39
N ALA A 390 6.60 -4.58 2.85
CA ALA A 390 7.83 -3.81 2.91
C ALA A 390 8.11 -3.26 4.32
N ALA A 391 7.05 -3.06 5.11
CA ALA A 391 7.16 -2.69 6.52
C ALA A 391 7.72 -3.86 7.36
N TYR A 392 7.30 -5.10 7.06
CA TYR A 392 7.92 -6.30 7.62
C TYR A 392 9.40 -6.38 7.23
N PHE A 393 9.73 -6.19 5.94
CA PHE A 393 11.12 -6.15 5.47
C PHE A 393 11.97 -5.09 6.18
N ALA A 394 11.40 -3.91 6.45
CA ALA A 394 12.09 -2.83 7.15
C ALA A 394 12.49 -3.23 8.58
N ILE A 395 11.56 -3.80 9.35
CA ILE A 395 11.87 -4.31 10.70
C ILE A 395 12.86 -5.47 10.63
N TYR A 396 12.64 -6.44 9.75
CA TYR A 396 13.54 -7.57 9.52
C TYR A 396 14.99 -7.10 9.27
N THR A 397 15.15 -6.11 8.39
CA THR A 397 16.44 -5.50 8.06
C THR A 397 17.07 -4.81 9.27
N SER A 398 16.32 -4.03 10.04
CA SER A 398 16.84 -3.39 11.25
C SER A 398 17.33 -4.40 12.28
N ILE A 399 16.58 -5.49 12.50
CA ILE A 399 16.93 -6.53 13.46
C ILE A 399 18.24 -7.22 13.08
N LEU A 400 18.37 -7.64 11.81
CA LEU A 400 19.54 -8.38 11.35
C LEU A 400 20.76 -7.47 11.11
N ASN A 401 20.55 -6.18 10.87
CA ASN A 401 21.61 -5.19 10.66
C ASN A 401 21.53 -4.06 11.69
N LYS A 402 21.76 -4.45 12.95
CA LYS A 402 21.64 -3.61 14.15
C LYS A 402 22.33 -2.24 14.10
N GLY A 403 23.32 -2.06 13.22
CA GLY A 403 24.10 -0.83 13.06
C GLY A 403 23.83 -0.06 11.78
N VAL A 404 22.84 -0.43 10.97
CA VAL A 404 22.56 0.28 9.70
C VAL A 404 21.35 1.19 9.84
N PHE A 405 20.21 0.64 10.27
CA PHE A 405 18.97 1.39 10.47
C PHE A 405 18.56 1.36 11.93
N LYS A 406 18.59 2.54 12.56
CA LYS A 406 18.15 2.73 13.95
C LYS A 406 16.79 3.38 14.05
N ASN A 407 16.20 3.86 12.96
CA ASN A 407 14.87 4.46 12.95
C ASN A 407 13.99 3.72 11.93
N ILE A 408 12.81 3.29 12.34
CA ILE A 408 11.87 2.57 11.46
C ILE A 408 10.49 3.21 11.54
N ILE A 409 9.88 3.46 10.38
CA ILE A 409 8.44 3.70 10.27
C ILE A 409 7.82 2.45 9.65
N MET A 410 6.94 1.79 10.40
CA MET A 410 6.28 0.55 9.97
C MET A 410 4.78 0.80 9.82
N GLN A 411 4.28 0.79 8.59
CA GLN A 411 2.87 1.05 8.30
C GLN A 411 2.14 -0.25 7.93
N SER A 412 1.26 -0.72 8.81
CA SER A 412 0.46 -1.95 8.60
C SER A 412 1.29 -3.21 8.27
N GLY A 413 2.52 -3.31 8.80
CA GLY A 413 3.40 -4.48 8.65
C GLY A 413 3.14 -5.58 9.67
N GLY A 414 2.39 -6.62 9.29
CA GLY A 414 2.12 -7.78 10.15
C GLY A 414 2.71 -9.08 9.62
N GLY A 415 3.15 -9.95 10.53
CA GLY A 415 3.52 -11.34 10.21
C GLY A 415 3.97 -12.12 11.45
N THR A 416 3.56 -13.39 11.53
CA THR A 416 3.90 -14.32 12.64
C THR A 416 5.40 -14.59 12.72
N SER A 417 6.15 -14.48 11.62
CA SER A 417 7.60 -14.75 11.60
C SER A 417 8.45 -13.78 12.42
N LEU A 418 7.96 -12.57 12.74
CA LEU A 418 8.71 -11.62 13.58
C LEU A 418 8.74 -12.02 15.05
N THR A 419 7.85 -12.92 15.49
CA THR A 419 7.87 -13.40 16.89
C THR A 419 9.14 -14.19 17.20
N ASN A 420 9.83 -14.72 16.20
CA ASN A 420 11.09 -15.44 16.38
C ASN A 420 12.28 -14.51 16.71
N TYR A 421 12.12 -13.20 16.51
CA TYR A 421 13.16 -12.18 16.68
C TYR A 421 12.91 -11.24 17.87
N GLN A 422 11.98 -11.61 18.77
CA GLN A 422 11.52 -10.74 19.85
C GLN A 422 12.62 -10.31 20.82
N ASN A 423 13.67 -11.13 20.98
CA ASN A 423 14.79 -10.86 21.88
C ASN A 423 16.01 -10.24 21.17
N THR A 424 15.91 -9.87 19.88
CA THR A 424 17.07 -9.45 19.08
C THR A 424 17.02 -8.00 18.62
N PHE A 425 15.98 -7.23 19.00
CA PHE A 425 15.84 -5.84 18.58
C PHE A 425 17.06 -5.00 18.97
N PRO A 426 17.66 -4.26 18.02
CA PRO A 426 18.81 -3.42 18.30
C PRO A 426 18.45 -2.28 19.24
N ILE A 427 19.28 -2.06 20.25
CA ILE A 427 19.21 -0.89 21.15
C ILE A 427 20.52 -0.09 20.99
N PRO A 428 20.49 1.26 20.95
CA PRO A 428 19.30 2.11 20.85
C PRO A 428 18.72 2.10 19.43
N SER A 429 17.40 1.99 19.28
CA SER A 429 16.66 2.19 18.03
C SER A 429 15.27 2.77 18.32
N ARG A 430 14.71 3.56 17.41
CA ARG A 430 13.37 4.13 17.49
C ARG A 430 12.45 3.51 16.44
N TYR A 431 11.24 3.16 16.84
CA TYR A 431 10.24 2.51 15.99
C TYR A 431 8.91 3.26 16.08
N TYR A 432 8.34 3.62 14.93
CA TYR A 432 7.00 4.21 14.81
C TYR A 432 6.09 3.24 14.08
N LEU A 433 5.18 2.60 14.82
CA LEU A 433 4.25 1.60 14.28
C LEU A 433 2.90 2.25 14.01
N VAL A 434 2.40 2.12 12.80
CA VAL A 434 1.09 2.63 12.39
C VAL A 434 0.20 1.46 12.03
N ILE A 435 -0.98 1.37 12.63
CA ILE A 435 -1.96 0.35 12.24
C ILE A 435 -3.42 0.78 12.35
N GLY A 436 -4.21 0.39 11.35
CA GLY A 436 -5.65 0.56 11.32
C GLY A 436 -6.35 -0.57 12.07
N ASN A 437 -7.39 -0.27 12.86
CA ASN A 437 -8.16 -1.33 13.53
C ASN A 437 -8.99 -2.19 12.56
N TYR A 438 -9.22 -1.74 11.33
CA TYR A 438 -9.85 -2.49 10.25
C TYR A 438 -8.81 -3.19 9.34
N CYS A 439 -7.53 -3.13 9.71
CA CYS A 439 -6.45 -3.77 8.96
C CYS A 439 -6.40 -5.28 9.28
N PRO A 440 -6.31 -6.19 8.28
CA PRO A 440 -6.12 -7.62 8.55
C PRO A 440 -4.86 -7.96 9.37
N ALA A 441 -3.87 -7.07 9.37
CA ALA A 441 -2.64 -7.22 10.14
C ALA A 441 -2.76 -6.80 11.63
N PHE A 442 -3.96 -6.37 12.09
CA PHE A 442 -4.17 -5.76 13.42
C PHE A 442 -3.60 -6.58 14.57
N ASP A 443 -4.03 -7.84 14.67
CA ASP A 443 -3.60 -8.71 15.76
C ASP A 443 -2.11 -9.02 15.67
N GLY A 444 -1.59 -9.27 14.47
CA GLY A 444 -0.17 -9.54 14.24
C GLY A 444 0.74 -8.40 14.70
N MET A 445 0.38 -7.15 14.37
CA MET A 445 1.14 -5.98 14.82
C MET A 445 0.97 -5.68 16.30
N ASN A 446 -0.19 -5.95 16.88
CA ASN A 446 -0.37 -5.82 18.34
C ASN A 446 0.50 -6.82 19.10
N ASN A 447 0.58 -8.06 18.63
CA ASN A 447 1.46 -9.08 19.20
C ASN A 447 2.94 -8.70 19.06
N LEU A 448 3.33 -8.17 17.89
CA LEU A 448 4.67 -7.64 17.66
C LEU A 448 4.96 -6.47 18.62
N TYR A 449 4.07 -5.49 18.74
CA TYR A 449 4.25 -4.36 19.66
C TYR A 449 4.39 -4.83 21.12
N ALA A 450 3.56 -5.78 21.56
CA ALA A 450 3.62 -6.34 22.90
C ALA A 450 4.98 -7.03 23.18
N SER A 451 5.64 -7.57 22.16
CA SER A 451 6.94 -8.21 22.34
C SER A 451 8.12 -7.26 22.61
N PHE A 452 7.95 -5.95 22.39
CA PHE A 452 9.01 -4.96 22.68
C PHE A 452 9.10 -4.57 24.17
N GLN A 453 8.17 -5.03 25.02
CA GLN A 453 7.86 -4.40 26.31
C GLN A 453 8.88 -4.60 27.45
N THR A 454 10.01 -5.27 27.25
CA THR A 454 10.97 -5.46 28.35
C THR A 454 12.18 -4.53 28.34
N ASP A 455 12.63 -3.95 27.21
CA ASP A 455 13.90 -3.18 27.18
C ASP A 455 13.99 -2.05 26.11
N CYS A 456 12.87 -1.65 25.48
CA CYS A 456 12.91 -0.69 24.35
C CYS A 456 12.31 0.68 24.69
N ASP A 457 13.16 1.69 24.96
CA ASP A 457 12.74 3.09 25.18
C ASP A 457 12.29 3.82 23.89
N GLY A 458 12.48 3.22 22.71
CA GLY A 458 12.32 3.90 21.42
C GLY A 458 11.07 3.60 20.62
N ILE A 459 10.13 2.77 21.09
CA ILE A 459 8.96 2.35 20.29
C ILE A 459 7.68 3.10 20.64
N THR A 460 6.97 3.57 19.62
CA THR A 460 5.61 4.08 19.75
C THR A 460 4.68 3.43 18.73
N LYS A 461 3.38 3.40 19.04
CA LYS A 461 2.34 2.83 18.20
C LYS A 461 1.17 3.80 18.08
N PHE A 462 0.76 4.05 16.85
CA PHE A 462 -0.44 4.80 16.49
C PHE A 462 -1.51 3.86 15.92
N VAL A 463 -2.72 3.94 16.49
CA VAL A 463 -3.88 3.17 16.04
C VAL A 463 -5.00 4.12 15.64
N SER A 464 -5.60 3.89 14.47
CA SER A 464 -6.67 4.73 13.92
C SER A 464 -7.80 3.88 13.32
N PRO A 465 -9.05 4.37 13.28
CA PRO A 465 -10.17 3.66 12.67
C PRO A 465 -10.14 3.71 11.13
N GLN A 466 -9.15 3.04 10.57
CA GLN A 466 -8.85 2.94 9.14
C GLN A 466 -8.45 1.50 8.78
N GLY A 467 -8.41 1.18 7.49
CA GLY A 467 -7.98 -0.13 7.01
C GLY A 467 -6.54 -0.18 6.51
N HIS A 468 -6.33 -0.99 5.47
CA HIS A 468 -5.02 -1.26 4.87
C HIS A 468 -4.88 -0.46 3.57
N SER A 469 -4.79 0.88 3.70
CA SER A 469 -4.90 1.79 2.55
C SER A 469 -3.80 2.83 2.48
N TRP A 470 -3.54 3.30 1.25
CA TRP A 470 -2.65 4.41 0.99
C TRP A 470 -3.13 5.72 1.60
N GLY A 471 -4.44 5.92 1.73
CA GLY A 471 -5.00 7.07 2.45
C GLY A 471 -4.46 7.14 3.87
N PHE A 472 -4.50 6.03 4.60
CA PHE A 472 -3.99 5.95 5.97
C PHE A 472 -2.47 6.12 6.07
N TRP A 473 -1.72 5.47 5.18
CA TRP A 473 -0.25 5.52 5.19
C TRP A 473 0.26 6.91 4.83
N ARG A 474 -0.34 7.54 3.82
CA ARG A 474 -0.11 8.95 3.48
C ARG A 474 -0.34 9.83 4.69
N ASP A 475 -1.49 9.68 5.35
CA ASP A 475 -1.92 10.51 6.48
C ASP A 475 -1.08 10.39 7.76
N THR A 476 -0.20 9.40 7.85
CA THR A 476 0.56 9.10 9.07
C THR A 476 2.06 9.09 8.89
N ILE A 477 2.54 9.22 7.65
CA ILE A 477 3.99 9.29 7.36
C ILE A 477 4.65 10.48 8.05
N GLY A 478 3.97 11.64 8.07
CA GLY A 478 4.46 12.86 8.69
C GLY A 478 4.61 12.74 10.20
N ASP A 479 3.66 12.09 10.88
CA ASP A 479 3.74 11.85 12.33
C ASP A 479 4.92 10.95 12.68
N GLY A 480 5.17 9.91 11.89
CA GLY A 480 6.33 9.04 12.07
C GLY A 480 7.65 9.77 11.88
N LEU A 481 7.76 10.62 10.85
CA LEU A 481 8.96 11.45 10.63
C LEU A 481 9.16 12.43 11.77
N LYS A 482 8.10 13.11 12.22
CA LYS A 482 8.12 14.03 13.35
C LYS A 482 8.56 13.35 14.64
N TYR A 483 8.10 12.13 14.90
CA TYR A 483 8.52 11.35 16.06
C TYR A 483 9.99 10.96 15.99
N LEU A 484 10.51 10.55 14.84
CA LEU A 484 11.87 10.00 14.75
C LEU A 484 12.96 11.07 14.68
N LEU A 485 12.65 12.23 14.11
CA LEU A 485 13.62 13.31 13.84
C LEU A 485 13.65 14.42 14.90
N ASN A 486 12.73 14.38 15.87
CA ASN A 486 12.71 15.23 17.06
C ASN A 486 12.98 14.38 18.30
#